data_AF-Q8TT71-F1
#
_entry.id   AF-Q8TT71-F1
#
_cell.length_a   1.000
_cell.length_b   1.000
_cell.length_c   1.000
_cell.angle_alpha   90.00
_cell.angle_beta   90.00
_cell.angle_gamma   90.00
#
_symmetry.space_group_name_H-M   'P 1'
#
loop_
_entity.id
_entity.type
_entity.pdbx_description
1 polymer ?
#
loop_
_entity_poly.entity_id
_entity_poly.type
_entity_poly.pdbx_seq_one_letter_code
_entity_poly.pdbx_strand_id
1 'polypeptide(L)'
;MIKNKFGIKMLILAILLVSMAFVPAVSASFEKTNEQQMPEEVKEWIEKNTVDEETKIWRAKQTEQWMQNHTVNVTSTTTYKYYNGQLEIKEVYTSKDPENKAKVNDFTKISKIPISAKDKITILNGESFTLEEGNEKVIVTEKTVVITSQTDPYPWWDYGYQYPQWTWSEDNDQYAREDPINLAWEYTNLNTVKSVILDQGWKDNIFEYTYYVSDPVNGWIEDDGVATDEERYLGGYHTRLFELNNGDVVGGAHHDDPFPHEADEFETAEDVVAEFFDGNVNNWWVLYDHRELDNEVGTPNSEPWNDGEATCIYKVGS
;
A
#
# COMPACT_ATOMS: atom_id res chain seq x y z
N MET A 1 -15.68 -46.78 58.19
CA MET A 1 -14.50 -47.43 57.54
C MET A 1 -14.09 -46.58 56.35
N ILE A 2 -13.05 -45.79 56.54
CA ILE A 2 -12.35 -45.02 55.51
C ILE A 2 -11.58 -46.01 54.65
N LYS A 3 -11.78 -46.00 53.32
CA LYS A 3 -10.73 -46.40 52.37
C LYS A 3 -10.80 -45.53 51.13
N ASN A 4 -9.75 -44.71 51.02
CA ASN A 4 -9.38 -43.90 49.88
C ASN A 4 -9.42 -44.68 48.57
N LYS A 5 -10.03 -44.08 47.54
CA LYS A 5 -9.54 -44.19 46.16
C LYS A 5 -9.27 -42.78 45.63
N PHE A 6 -8.15 -42.26 46.13
CA PHE A 6 -7.33 -41.31 45.40
C PHE A 6 -6.81 -42.02 44.15
N GLY A 7 -6.96 -41.41 42.99
CA GLY A 7 -6.41 -41.90 41.74
C GLY A 7 -7.39 -41.74 40.58
N ILE A 8 -6.92 -41.16 39.48
CA ILE A 8 -7.61 -41.02 38.18
C ILE A 8 -8.48 -39.74 38.04
N LYS A 9 -8.14 -38.64 38.72
CA LYS A 9 -8.51 -37.28 38.25
C LYS A 9 -7.37 -36.25 38.24
N MET A 10 -6.15 -36.67 38.61
CA MET A 10 -4.92 -35.86 38.58
C MET A 10 -3.85 -36.44 37.63
N LEU A 11 -4.26 -37.18 36.59
CA LEU A 11 -3.34 -37.69 35.55
C LEU A 11 -3.67 -37.22 34.14
N ILE A 12 -4.83 -36.57 33.93
CA ILE A 12 -5.16 -35.92 32.65
C ILE A 12 -4.72 -34.45 32.64
N LEU A 13 -4.51 -33.85 33.82
CA LEU A 13 -3.97 -32.48 33.95
C LEU A 13 -2.43 -32.42 33.89
N ALA A 14 -1.74 -33.56 33.95
CA ALA A 14 -0.27 -33.64 33.86
C ALA A 14 0.22 -34.02 32.45
N ILE A 15 -0.68 -34.36 31.52
CA ILE A 15 -0.36 -34.54 30.09
C ILE A 15 -0.64 -33.23 29.30
N LEU A 16 -1.32 -32.26 29.91
CA LEU A 16 -1.60 -30.93 29.35
C LEU A 16 -0.54 -29.87 29.70
N LEU A 17 0.54 -30.24 30.40
CA LEU A 17 1.62 -29.33 30.80
C LEU A 17 3.04 -29.80 30.41
N VAL A 18 3.15 -30.89 29.64
CA VAL A 18 4.44 -31.35 29.06
C VAL A 18 4.23 -31.72 27.59
N SER A 19 3.74 -30.74 26.83
CA SER A 19 3.95 -30.65 25.39
C SER A 19 4.22 -29.20 24.97
N MET A 20 4.78 -28.39 25.89
CA MET A 20 5.70 -27.30 25.53
C MET A 20 7.08 -27.88 25.19
N ALA A 21 7.09 -28.91 24.35
CA ALA A 21 8.28 -29.20 23.57
C ALA A 21 8.28 -28.12 22.50
N PHE A 22 9.18 -27.14 22.68
CA PHE A 22 9.73 -26.28 21.65
C PHE A 22 9.46 -26.89 20.27
N VAL A 23 8.38 -26.44 19.62
CA VAL A 23 8.45 -26.26 18.18
C VAL A 23 9.43 -25.11 18.11
N PRO A 24 10.68 -25.30 17.66
CA PRO A 24 11.43 -24.13 17.22
C PRO A 24 10.48 -23.49 16.23
N ALA A 25 10.06 -22.25 16.53
CA ALA A 25 9.61 -21.37 15.48
C ALA A 25 10.70 -21.51 14.43
N VAL A 26 10.37 -22.20 13.34
CA VAL A 26 11.06 -21.93 12.09
C VAL A 26 10.46 -20.58 11.69
N SER A 27 10.84 -19.54 12.43
CA SER A 27 11.31 -18.35 11.77
C SER A 27 12.27 -18.92 10.74
N ALA A 28 12.01 -18.69 9.46
CA ALA A 28 13.11 -18.65 8.53
C ALA A 28 14.06 -17.59 9.10
N SER A 29 14.96 -18.02 9.98
CA SER A 29 16.14 -17.26 10.27
C SER A 29 16.78 -17.16 8.90
N PHE A 30 16.70 -15.98 8.28
CA PHE A 30 17.52 -15.63 7.15
C PHE A 30 18.92 -16.13 7.50
N GLU A 31 19.33 -17.24 6.88
CA GLU A 31 20.63 -17.82 7.08
C GLU A 31 21.59 -16.75 6.59
N LYS A 32 22.17 -15.96 7.51
CA LYS A 32 23.59 -15.59 7.68
C LYS A 32 24.55 -15.80 6.49
N THR A 33 24.10 -15.58 5.27
CA THR A 33 24.88 -15.76 4.03
C THR A 33 25.08 -14.46 3.27
N ASN A 34 24.35 -13.38 3.58
CA ASN A 34 24.51 -12.08 2.90
C ASN A 34 25.35 -11.00 3.63
N GLU A 35 25.49 -11.02 4.97
CA GLU A 35 26.30 -10.00 5.67
C GLU A 35 27.79 -10.00 5.25
N GLN A 36 28.29 -11.15 4.77
CA GLN A 36 29.69 -11.32 4.40
C GLN A 36 30.02 -10.80 2.98
N GLN A 37 29.00 -10.47 2.17
CA GLN A 37 29.15 -9.91 0.82
C GLN A 37 28.57 -8.49 0.66
N MET A 38 27.87 -7.97 1.67
CA MET A 38 27.30 -6.63 1.62
C MET A 38 28.40 -5.57 1.45
N PRO A 39 28.31 -4.71 0.41
CA PRO A 39 29.23 -3.60 0.21
C PRO A 39 29.32 -2.72 1.45
N GLU A 40 30.51 -2.18 1.73
CA GLU A 40 30.71 -1.35 2.93
C GLU A 40 29.85 -0.08 2.90
N GLU A 41 29.66 0.48 1.70
CA GLU A 41 28.74 1.62 1.48
C GLU A 41 27.30 1.31 1.90
N VAL A 42 26.82 0.08 1.71
CA VAL A 42 25.48 -0.35 2.12
C VAL A 42 25.42 -0.52 3.65
N LYS A 43 26.47 -1.04 4.29
CA LYS A 43 26.52 -1.13 5.77
C LYS A 43 26.48 0.25 6.42
N GLU A 44 27.33 1.16 5.95
CA GLU A 44 27.36 2.55 6.43
C GLU A 44 26.00 3.24 6.22
N TRP A 45 25.35 2.94 5.10
CA TRP A 45 24.00 3.42 4.82
C TRP A 45 22.95 2.87 5.80
N ILE A 46 22.95 1.58 6.12
CA ILE A 46 22.02 0.98 7.10
C ILE A 46 22.21 1.65 8.48
N GLU A 47 23.46 1.78 8.93
CA GLU A 47 23.77 2.38 10.23
C GLU A 47 23.31 3.85 10.30
N LYS A 48 23.48 4.61 9.21
CA LYS A 48 23.06 6.00 9.13
C LYS A 48 21.53 6.18 9.15
N ASN A 49 20.80 5.19 8.62
CA ASN A 49 19.34 5.27 8.48
C ASN A 49 18.58 4.57 9.62
N THR A 50 19.29 4.02 10.61
CA THR A 50 18.66 3.44 11.80
C THR A 50 18.05 4.54 12.66
N VAL A 51 16.76 4.40 12.97
CA VAL A 51 15.99 5.36 13.79
C VAL A 51 15.87 4.85 15.22
N ASP A 52 16.08 5.72 16.21
CA ASP A 52 15.94 5.35 17.62
C ASP A 52 14.47 5.28 18.07
N GLU A 53 14.21 4.50 19.12
CA GLU A 53 12.85 4.26 19.64
C GLU A 53 12.13 5.54 20.13
N GLU A 54 12.85 6.54 20.64
CA GLU A 54 12.21 7.80 21.07
C GLU A 54 11.66 8.56 19.85
N THR A 55 12.43 8.58 18.76
CA THR A 55 12.01 9.13 17.48
C THR A 55 10.81 8.38 16.89
N LYS A 56 10.81 7.04 16.93
CA LYS A 56 9.67 6.21 16.47
C LYS A 56 8.37 6.50 17.22
N ILE A 57 8.44 6.58 18.55
CA ILE A 57 7.27 6.90 19.38
C ILE A 57 6.78 8.32 19.06
N TRP A 58 7.69 9.25 18.85
CA TRP A 58 7.35 10.64 18.56
C TRP A 58 6.67 10.78 17.19
N ARG A 59 7.22 10.17 16.12
CA ARG A 59 6.64 10.25 14.75
C ARG A 59 5.25 9.60 14.68
N ALA A 60 5.05 8.46 15.35
CA ALA A 60 3.76 7.79 15.41
C ALA A 60 2.69 8.69 16.04
N LYS A 61 3.05 9.38 17.13
CA LYS A 61 2.16 10.34 17.80
C LYS A 61 1.83 11.56 16.92
N GLN A 62 2.80 12.11 16.21
CA GLN A 62 2.54 13.23 15.29
C GLN A 62 1.63 12.81 14.14
N THR A 63 1.92 11.65 13.56
CA THR A 63 1.14 11.02 12.48
C THR A 63 -0.30 10.80 12.90
N GLU A 64 -0.52 10.12 14.03
CA GLU A 64 -1.87 9.86 14.55
C GLU A 64 -2.64 11.16 14.79
N GLN A 65 -2.00 12.15 15.43
CA GLN A 65 -2.64 13.44 15.69
C GLN A 65 -3.03 14.17 14.40
N TRP A 66 -2.14 14.18 13.40
CA TRP A 66 -2.42 14.81 12.12
C TRP A 66 -3.54 14.07 11.38
N MET A 67 -3.47 12.74 11.29
CA MET A 67 -4.48 11.91 10.62
C MET A 67 -5.87 12.11 11.25
N GLN A 68 -5.96 12.12 12.59
CA GLN A 68 -7.22 12.37 13.30
C GLN A 68 -7.81 13.75 12.98
N ASN A 69 -6.98 14.79 12.83
CA ASN A 69 -7.45 16.14 12.49
C ASN A 69 -7.96 16.26 11.05
N HIS A 70 -7.53 15.36 10.16
CA HIS A 70 -7.89 15.32 8.74
C HIS A 70 -8.89 14.20 8.42
N THR A 71 -9.33 13.47 9.44
CA THR A 71 -10.29 12.39 9.30
C THR A 71 -11.72 12.93 9.23
N VAL A 72 -12.47 12.50 8.22
CA VAL A 72 -13.85 12.92 7.95
C VAL A 72 -14.74 11.70 7.79
N ASN A 73 -15.92 11.74 8.41
CA ASN A 73 -16.99 10.78 8.15
C ASN A 73 -17.78 11.22 6.94
N VAL A 74 -17.85 10.36 5.93
CA VAL A 74 -18.48 10.66 4.64
C VAL A 74 -19.51 9.59 4.30
N THR A 75 -20.58 10.02 3.63
CA THR A 75 -21.38 9.12 2.82
C THR A 75 -20.67 9.01 1.46
N SER A 76 -20.22 7.80 1.12
CA SER A 76 -19.69 7.50 -0.20
C SER A 76 -20.81 7.01 -1.12
N THR A 77 -20.99 7.64 -2.26
CA THR A 77 -21.91 7.20 -3.32
C THR A 77 -21.11 6.79 -4.54
N THR A 78 -21.04 5.49 -4.81
CA THR A 78 -20.39 4.93 -5.99
C THR A 78 -21.44 4.62 -7.05
N THR A 79 -21.34 5.29 -8.19
CA THR A 79 -22.19 5.10 -9.37
C THR A 79 -21.39 4.40 -10.45
N TYR A 80 -21.88 3.23 -10.85
CA TYR A 80 -21.37 2.43 -11.95
C TYR A 80 -22.27 2.62 -13.15
N LYS A 81 -21.72 3.10 -14.27
CA LYS A 81 -22.50 3.38 -15.47
C LYS A 81 -21.80 2.86 -16.71
N TYR A 82 -22.46 1.95 -17.43
CA TYR A 82 -21.92 1.44 -18.68
C TYR A 82 -22.43 2.28 -19.86
N TYR A 83 -21.51 2.89 -20.61
CA TYR A 83 -21.83 3.63 -21.82
C TYR A 83 -20.66 3.65 -22.81
N ASN A 84 -20.94 3.67 -24.11
CA ASN A 84 -19.95 3.72 -25.19
C ASN A 84 -18.82 2.67 -25.08
N GLY A 85 -19.12 1.49 -24.57
CA GLY A 85 -18.11 0.44 -24.40
C GLY A 85 -17.18 0.65 -23.20
N GLN A 86 -17.53 1.53 -22.26
CA GLN A 86 -16.76 1.82 -21.05
C GLN A 86 -17.65 1.69 -19.81
N LEU A 87 -17.08 1.20 -18.70
CA LEU A 87 -17.68 1.39 -17.39
C LEU A 87 -17.07 2.63 -16.75
N GLU A 88 -17.92 3.63 -16.51
CA GLU A 88 -17.58 4.74 -15.64
C GLU A 88 -17.89 4.38 -14.20
N ILE A 89 -16.89 4.51 -13.34
CA ILE A 89 -17.00 4.35 -11.89
C ILE A 89 -16.82 5.74 -11.31
N LYS A 90 -17.90 6.30 -10.76
CA LYS A 90 -17.89 7.61 -10.11
C LYS A 90 -18.16 7.45 -8.63
N GLU A 91 -17.19 7.76 -7.78
CA GLU A 91 -17.35 7.78 -6.33
C GLU A 91 -17.41 9.23 -5.85
N VAL A 92 -18.42 9.57 -5.05
CA VAL A 92 -18.58 10.93 -4.47
C VAL A 92 -18.64 10.82 -2.95
N TYR A 93 -17.78 11.59 -2.27
CA TYR A 93 -17.81 11.75 -0.82
C TYR A 93 -18.58 13.01 -0.43
N THR A 94 -19.68 12.82 0.29
CA THR A 94 -20.42 13.92 0.90
C THR A 94 -20.16 13.90 2.41
N SER A 95 -19.60 15.00 2.93
CA SER A 95 -19.35 15.14 4.38
C SER A 95 -20.66 15.09 5.16
N LYS A 96 -20.65 14.31 6.24
CA LYS A 96 -21.73 14.31 7.24
C LYS A 96 -21.63 15.44 8.25
N ASP A 97 -20.47 16.06 8.33
CA ASP A 97 -20.19 17.15 9.26
C ASP A 97 -19.94 18.46 8.49
N PRO A 98 -20.94 19.35 8.44
CA PRO A 98 -20.82 20.63 7.76
C PRO A 98 -19.89 21.63 8.48
N GLU A 99 -19.49 21.35 9.73
CA GLU A 99 -18.54 22.17 10.49
C GLU A 99 -17.09 21.66 10.39
N ASN A 100 -16.86 20.57 9.64
CA ASN A 100 -15.56 19.92 9.60
C ASN A 100 -14.47 20.82 8.98
N LYS A 101 -13.32 20.89 9.67
CA LYS A 101 -12.22 21.80 9.34
C LYS A 101 -11.56 21.52 7.99
N ALA A 102 -11.60 20.26 7.54
CA ALA A 102 -11.08 19.85 6.24
C ALA A 102 -11.89 20.42 5.05
N LYS A 103 -13.09 20.99 5.28
CA LYS A 103 -13.94 21.61 4.25
C LYS A 103 -14.07 20.73 2.99
N VAL A 104 -14.39 19.45 3.19
CA VAL A 104 -14.65 18.54 2.07
C VAL A 104 -15.85 19.09 1.30
N ASN A 105 -15.60 19.72 0.16
CA ASN A 105 -16.61 20.03 -0.83
C ASN A 105 -16.71 18.75 -1.67
N ASP A 106 -17.90 18.18 -1.84
CA ASP A 106 -18.18 16.93 -2.59
C ASP A 106 -16.98 16.35 -3.36
N PHE A 107 -16.15 15.55 -2.70
CA PHE A 107 -14.91 15.02 -3.31
C PHE A 107 -15.28 13.91 -4.28
N THR A 108 -14.83 14.01 -5.52
CA THR A 108 -15.27 13.15 -6.63
C THR A 108 -14.11 12.41 -7.28
N LYS A 109 -14.17 11.07 -7.26
CA LYS A 109 -13.29 10.20 -8.06
C LYS A 109 -14.02 9.69 -9.29
N ILE A 110 -13.36 9.69 -10.44
CA ILE A 110 -13.91 9.13 -11.69
C ILE A 110 -12.87 8.27 -12.37
N SER A 111 -13.17 6.99 -12.59
CA SER A 111 -12.45 6.14 -13.54
C SER A 111 -13.34 5.77 -14.70
N LYS A 112 -12.70 5.56 -15.85
CA LYS A 112 -13.33 5.08 -17.08
C LYS A 112 -12.52 3.92 -17.58
N ILE A 113 -13.09 2.73 -17.43
CA ILE A 113 -12.43 1.49 -17.80
C ILE A 113 -13.04 1.04 -19.13
N PRO A 114 -12.25 0.90 -20.21
CA PRO A 114 -12.72 0.23 -21.42
C PRO A 114 -13.22 -1.17 -21.07
N ILE A 115 -14.28 -1.66 -21.72
CA ILE A 115 -14.69 -3.05 -21.58
C ILE A 115 -14.84 -3.68 -22.94
N SER A 116 -14.21 -4.85 -23.09
CA SER A 116 -14.37 -5.72 -24.24
C SER A 116 -15.86 -6.06 -24.47
N ALA A 117 -16.31 -5.98 -25.72
CA ALA A 117 -17.69 -6.29 -26.11
C ALA A 117 -18.13 -7.75 -25.83
N LYS A 118 -17.21 -8.63 -25.39
CA LYS A 118 -17.51 -10.01 -25.01
C LYS A 118 -18.04 -10.12 -23.58
N ASP A 119 -17.75 -9.13 -22.74
CA ASP A 119 -18.07 -9.15 -21.32
C ASP A 119 -19.42 -8.45 -21.11
N LYS A 120 -20.45 -9.24 -20.80
CA LYS A 120 -21.82 -8.74 -20.62
C LYS A 120 -22.21 -8.55 -19.18
N ILE A 121 -21.44 -9.13 -18.25
CA ILE A 121 -21.75 -9.15 -16.82
C ILE A 121 -20.42 -9.00 -16.07
N THR A 122 -20.41 -8.12 -15.08
CA THR A 122 -19.35 -8.02 -14.05
C THR A 122 -19.95 -8.31 -12.67
N ILE A 123 -19.13 -8.49 -11.64
CA ILE A 123 -19.54 -8.57 -10.25
C ILE A 123 -19.16 -7.25 -9.56
N LEU A 124 -20.15 -6.56 -8.98
CA LEU A 124 -19.93 -5.33 -8.21
C LEU A 124 -20.44 -5.56 -6.79
N ASN A 125 -19.52 -5.59 -5.81
CA ASN A 125 -19.79 -5.93 -4.40
C ASN A 125 -20.50 -7.29 -4.23
N GLY A 126 -20.01 -8.32 -4.92
CA GLY A 126 -20.58 -9.68 -4.83
C GLY A 126 -21.90 -9.87 -5.59
N GLU A 127 -22.39 -8.86 -6.30
CA GLU A 127 -23.62 -8.94 -7.09
C GLU A 127 -23.35 -8.75 -8.58
N SER A 128 -23.99 -9.58 -9.42
CA SER A 128 -23.89 -9.45 -10.87
C SER A 128 -24.49 -8.13 -11.36
N PHE A 129 -23.75 -7.42 -12.20
CA PHE A 129 -24.17 -6.22 -12.90
C PHE A 129 -24.04 -6.43 -14.41
N THR A 130 -25.13 -6.21 -15.15
CA THR A 130 -25.13 -6.39 -16.61
C THR A 130 -24.69 -5.11 -17.30
N LEU A 131 -23.68 -5.23 -18.15
CA LEU A 131 -23.10 -4.15 -18.94
C LEU A 131 -23.92 -3.92 -20.20
N GLU A 132 -25.08 -3.27 -20.03
CA GLU A 132 -25.91 -2.80 -21.14
C GLU A 132 -25.91 -1.28 -21.17
N GLU A 133 -25.95 -0.71 -22.37
CA GLU A 133 -25.84 0.73 -22.57
C GLU A 133 -26.89 1.50 -21.75
N GLY A 134 -26.43 2.40 -20.88
CA GLY A 134 -27.29 3.19 -20.00
C GLY A 134 -27.71 2.49 -18.71
N ASN A 135 -27.30 1.24 -18.48
CA ASN A 135 -27.45 0.61 -17.17
C ASN A 135 -26.61 1.35 -16.13
N GLU A 136 -27.21 1.52 -14.97
CA GLU A 136 -26.61 2.20 -13.83
C GLU A 136 -26.83 1.36 -12.57
N LYS A 137 -25.79 1.26 -11.75
CA LYS A 137 -25.88 0.73 -10.38
C LYS A 137 -25.31 1.76 -9.44
N VAL A 138 -26.07 2.07 -8.39
CA VAL A 138 -25.64 2.99 -7.33
C VAL A 138 -25.47 2.21 -6.05
N ILE A 139 -24.32 2.37 -5.43
CA ILE A 139 -23.98 1.81 -4.12
C ILE A 139 -23.71 2.98 -3.18
N VAL A 140 -24.30 2.92 -2.00
CA VAL A 140 -24.10 3.94 -0.96
C VAL A 140 -23.52 3.26 0.26
N THR A 141 -22.37 3.76 0.73
CA THR A 141 -21.68 3.26 1.91
C THR A 141 -21.33 4.41 2.84
N GLU A 142 -21.07 4.06 4.08
CA GLU A 142 -20.61 5.00 5.11
C GLU A 142 -19.18 4.62 5.46
N LYS A 143 -18.25 5.56 5.30
CA LYS A 143 -16.85 5.31 5.60
C LYS A 143 -16.17 6.55 6.19
N THR A 144 -15.01 6.30 6.77
CA THR A 144 -14.14 7.33 7.33
C THR A 144 -12.94 7.46 6.41
N VAL A 145 -12.63 8.69 5.99
CA VAL A 145 -11.56 9.00 5.04
C VAL A 145 -10.65 10.06 5.61
N VAL A 146 -9.36 10.03 5.27
CA VAL A 146 -8.43 11.12 5.57
C VAL A 146 -8.38 12.01 4.33
N ILE A 147 -8.74 13.29 4.49
CA ILE A 147 -8.72 14.27 3.38
C ILE A 147 -7.87 15.47 3.80
N THR A 148 -7.00 15.90 2.90
CA THR A 148 -6.21 17.12 3.02
C THR A 148 -6.35 18.01 1.78
N SER A 149 -5.55 19.07 1.69
CA SER A 149 -5.59 20.07 0.63
C SER A 149 -4.22 20.38 0.04
N GLN A 150 -4.23 21.00 -1.13
CA GLN A 150 -3.04 21.53 -1.80
C GLN A 150 -2.14 22.36 -0.88
N THR A 151 -2.73 23.11 0.05
CA THR A 151 -2.03 24.05 0.93
C THR A 151 -1.72 23.53 2.33
N ASP A 152 -2.14 22.30 2.65
CA ASP A 152 -1.91 21.66 3.95
C ASP A 152 -1.48 20.18 3.76
N PRO A 153 -0.50 19.89 2.89
CA PRO A 153 -0.11 18.51 2.60
C PRO A 153 0.35 17.77 3.85
N TYR A 154 0.24 16.44 3.84
CA TYR A 154 0.75 15.63 4.93
C TYR A 154 2.28 15.81 5.06
N PRO A 155 2.78 16.38 6.19
CA PRO A 155 4.15 16.85 6.27
C PRO A 155 5.09 15.78 6.83
N TRP A 156 5.14 14.62 6.18
CA TRP A 156 5.95 13.47 6.63
C TRP A 156 7.43 13.83 6.85
N TRP A 157 7.97 14.78 6.08
CA TRP A 157 9.35 15.28 6.21
C TRP A 157 9.61 15.98 7.55
N ASP A 158 8.60 16.62 8.14
CA ASP A 158 8.71 17.29 9.44
C ASP A 158 8.65 16.28 10.59
N TYR A 159 8.19 15.05 10.32
CA TYR A 159 8.09 13.96 11.30
C TYR A 159 9.27 13.00 11.27
N GLY A 160 10.29 13.30 10.46
CA GLY A 160 11.52 12.52 10.40
C GLY A 160 11.41 11.24 9.55
N TYR A 161 10.31 11.05 8.82
CA TYR A 161 10.27 10.05 7.76
C TYR A 161 11.11 10.50 6.59
N GLN A 162 11.78 9.53 5.95
CA GLN A 162 12.56 9.78 4.75
C GLN A 162 11.71 9.73 3.49
N TYR A 163 10.56 9.06 3.54
CA TYR A 163 9.64 8.89 2.41
C TYR A 163 8.19 9.16 2.80
N PRO A 164 7.34 9.56 1.83
CA PRO A 164 5.90 9.61 2.03
C PRO A 164 5.37 8.23 2.39
N GLN A 165 4.33 8.22 3.23
CA GLN A 165 3.71 7.00 3.75
C GLN A 165 2.52 6.54 2.90
N TRP A 166 1.90 7.46 2.16
CA TRP A 166 0.61 7.25 1.50
C TRP A 166 0.59 7.93 0.14
N THR A 167 -0.13 7.31 -0.77
CA THR A 167 -0.60 7.93 -2.01
C THR A 167 -1.95 8.63 -1.79
N TRP A 168 -2.30 9.52 -2.71
CA TRP A 168 -3.47 10.38 -2.59
C TRP A 168 -4.19 10.54 -3.93
N SER A 169 -5.51 10.43 -3.94
CA SER A 169 -6.34 10.83 -5.09
C SER A 169 -6.68 12.33 -4.98
N GLU A 170 -6.78 13.03 -6.10
CA GLU A 170 -7.04 14.48 -6.15
C GLU A 170 -8.44 14.79 -6.72
N ASP A 171 -9.10 15.79 -6.13
CA ASP A 171 -10.27 16.46 -6.70
C ASP A 171 -10.36 17.91 -6.20
N ASN A 172 -10.27 18.87 -7.11
CA ASN A 172 -10.39 20.31 -6.84
C ASN A 172 -9.50 20.80 -5.69
N ASP A 173 -8.19 20.54 -5.77
CA ASP A 173 -7.17 20.87 -4.77
C ASP A 173 -7.36 20.17 -3.41
N GLN A 174 -8.22 19.15 -3.34
CA GLN A 174 -8.38 18.26 -2.19
C GLN A 174 -7.73 16.91 -2.49
N TYR A 175 -7.21 16.28 -1.46
CA TYR A 175 -6.45 15.03 -1.58
C TYR A 175 -6.99 14.01 -0.58
N ALA A 176 -7.50 12.87 -1.06
CA ALA A 176 -7.96 11.78 -0.21
C ALA A 176 -6.89 10.68 -0.13
N ARG A 177 -6.60 10.19 1.07
CA ARG A 177 -5.61 9.13 1.30
C ARG A 177 -6.06 7.84 0.63
N GLU A 178 -5.15 7.21 -0.12
CA GLU A 178 -5.35 5.93 -0.80
C GLU A 178 -4.30 4.91 -0.32
N ASP A 179 -3.61 4.25 -1.25
CA ASP A 179 -2.72 3.10 -1.02
C ASP A 179 -1.43 3.49 -0.27
N PRO A 180 -0.85 2.57 0.53
CA PRO A 180 0.43 2.77 1.17
C PRO A 180 1.59 2.82 0.15
N ILE A 181 2.66 3.52 0.52
CA ILE A 181 3.97 3.38 -0.10
C ILE A 181 4.69 2.21 0.57
N ASN A 182 5.21 1.26 -0.19
CA ASN A 182 5.88 0.06 0.32
C ASN A 182 7.19 -0.24 -0.41
N LEU A 183 7.59 0.57 -1.39
CA LEU A 183 8.87 0.44 -2.06
C LEU A 183 9.63 1.76 -2.06
N ALA A 184 10.95 1.68 -1.90
CA ALA A 184 11.83 2.81 -2.10
C ALA A 184 13.12 2.41 -2.81
N TRP A 185 13.52 3.18 -3.82
CA TRP A 185 14.79 3.05 -4.51
C TRP A 185 15.67 4.27 -4.24
N GLU A 186 16.82 4.03 -3.63
CA GLU A 186 17.77 5.09 -3.31
C GLU A 186 18.86 5.22 -4.38
N TYR A 187 19.37 6.44 -4.56
CA TYR A 187 20.49 6.75 -5.46
C TYR A 187 20.26 6.37 -6.93
N THR A 188 19.01 6.48 -7.37
CA THR A 188 18.65 6.20 -8.76
C THR A 188 17.70 7.28 -9.30
N ASN A 189 16.89 6.96 -10.30
CA ASN A 189 15.84 7.83 -10.84
C ASN A 189 14.73 6.97 -11.43
N LEU A 190 13.57 7.59 -11.66
CA LEU A 190 12.37 6.92 -12.13
C LEU A 190 12.60 6.13 -13.43
N ASN A 191 13.27 6.73 -14.42
CA ASN A 191 13.55 6.06 -15.70
C ASN A 191 14.34 4.76 -15.51
N THR A 192 15.29 4.74 -14.58
CA THR A 192 16.13 3.57 -14.32
C THR A 192 15.32 2.46 -13.64
N VAL A 193 14.52 2.81 -12.63
CA VAL A 193 13.61 1.87 -11.94
C VAL A 193 12.61 1.27 -12.92
N LYS A 194 11.92 2.13 -13.67
CA LYS A 194 10.90 1.73 -14.64
C LYS A 194 11.47 0.82 -15.72
N SER A 195 12.67 1.10 -16.23
CA SER A 195 13.34 0.24 -17.20
C SER A 195 13.57 -1.18 -16.68
N VAL A 196 13.97 -1.34 -15.41
CA VAL A 196 14.17 -2.68 -14.82
C VAL A 196 12.85 -3.45 -14.74
N ILE A 197 11.76 -2.79 -14.34
CA ILE A 197 10.44 -3.42 -14.25
C ILE A 197 9.91 -3.79 -15.63
N LEU A 198 10.04 -2.89 -16.62
CA LEU A 198 9.60 -3.16 -18.00
C LEU A 198 10.41 -4.28 -18.68
N ASP A 199 11.69 -4.45 -18.33
CA ASP A 199 12.51 -5.58 -18.81
C ASP A 199 11.98 -6.95 -18.31
N GLN A 200 11.16 -6.97 -17.25
CA GLN A 200 10.44 -8.18 -16.79
C GLN A 200 9.14 -8.44 -17.56
N GLY A 201 8.82 -7.61 -18.56
CA GLY A 201 7.66 -7.78 -19.44
C GLY A 201 6.39 -7.03 -19.01
N TRP A 202 6.47 -6.27 -17.92
CA TRP A 202 5.43 -5.35 -17.48
C TRP A 202 5.15 -4.27 -18.54
N LYS A 203 4.03 -3.57 -18.37
CA LYS A 203 3.47 -2.57 -19.29
C LYS A 203 3.54 -1.19 -18.66
N ASP A 204 3.68 -0.22 -19.56
CA ASP A 204 3.61 1.21 -19.30
C ASP A 204 2.38 1.79 -20.02
N ASN A 205 1.99 3.03 -19.73
CA ASN A 205 0.78 3.69 -20.24
C ASN A 205 -0.49 2.86 -19.96
N ILE A 206 -0.56 2.37 -18.73
CA ILE A 206 -1.62 1.51 -18.22
C ILE A 206 -2.88 2.31 -17.89
N PHE A 207 -4.02 1.64 -17.79
CA PHE A 207 -5.26 2.27 -17.31
C PHE A 207 -5.29 2.31 -15.79
N GLU A 208 -5.05 3.48 -15.22
CA GLU A 208 -5.09 3.69 -13.77
C GLU A 208 -5.73 5.03 -13.37
N TYR A 209 -6.02 5.16 -12.08
CA TYR A 209 -6.27 6.48 -11.48
C TYR A 209 -4.93 7.16 -11.23
N THR A 210 -4.83 8.42 -11.67
CA THR A 210 -3.70 9.30 -11.32
C THR A 210 -3.70 9.59 -9.83
N TYR A 211 -2.64 9.15 -9.15
CA TYR A 211 -2.42 9.38 -7.72
C TYR A 211 -1.22 10.31 -7.50
N TYR A 212 -1.10 10.78 -6.27
CA TYR A 212 -0.09 11.76 -5.88
C TYR A 212 0.62 11.37 -4.60
N VAL A 213 1.86 11.83 -4.44
CA VAL A 213 2.56 11.93 -3.16
C VAL A 213 2.92 13.38 -2.86
N SER A 214 2.95 13.77 -1.59
CA SER A 214 3.45 15.08 -1.18
C SER A 214 4.98 15.07 -1.06
N ASP A 215 5.61 16.17 -1.46
CA ASP A 215 7.05 16.40 -1.40
C ASP A 215 7.34 17.84 -0.90
N PRO A 216 8.34 18.04 -0.02
CA PRO A 216 8.58 19.34 0.61
C PRO A 216 9.04 20.45 -0.36
N VAL A 217 9.55 20.09 -1.54
CA VAL A 217 10.10 21.03 -2.52
C VAL A 217 9.24 21.09 -3.78
N ASN A 218 8.84 19.92 -4.28
CA ASN A 218 8.08 19.78 -5.52
C ASN A 218 6.56 19.90 -5.31
N GLY A 219 6.08 19.84 -4.07
CA GLY A 219 4.65 19.87 -3.77
C GLY A 219 4.01 18.52 -4.03
N TRP A 220 2.90 18.47 -4.76
CA TRP A 220 2.24 17.20 -5.11
C TRP A 220 2.82 16.65 -6.41
N ILE A 221 3.31 15.42 -6.36
CA ILE A 221 3.97 14.72 -7.47
C ILE A 221 3.02 13.65 -7.98
N GLU A 222 2.74 13.68 -9.28
CA GLU A 222 1.92 12.71 -10.01
C GLU A 222 2.67 11.36 -10.16
N ASP A 223 1.94 10.26 -10.17
CA ASP A 223 2.49 8.92 -10.43
C ASP A 223 2.88 8.68 -11.88
N ASP A 224 3.74 7.68 -12.07
CA ASP A 224 4.08 7.10 -13.36
C ASP A 224 4.10 5.55 -13.28
N GLY A 225 2.91 4.94 -13.28
CA GLY A 225 2.70 3.54 -12.94
C GLY A 225 3.10 2.53 -14.02
N VAL A 226 3.27 1.27 -13.57
CA VAL A 226 3.56 0.09 -14.41
C VAL A 226 2.80 -1.13 -13.90
N ALA A 227 2.33 -1.99 -14.80
CA ALA A 227 1.54 -3.17 -14.42
C ALA A 227 1.84 -4.41 -15.26
N THR A 228 1.35 -5.57 -14.83
CA THR A 228 1.51 -6.81 -15.60
C THR A 228 0.72 -6.83 -16.92
N ASP A 229 -0.36 -6.04 -17.00
CA ASP A 229 -1.22 -5.88 -18.18
C ASP A 229 -1.75 -4.44 -18.24
N GLU A 230 -2.06 -3.93 -19.45
CA GLU A 230 -2.53 -2.54 -19.64
C GLU A 230 -3.91 -2.29 -19.02
N GLU A 231 -4.81 -3.27 -19.09
CA GLU A 231 -6.20 -3.14 -18.67
C GLU A 231 -6.51 -3.93 -17.38
N ARG A 232 -5.67 -4.92 -17.03
CA ARG A 232 -5.76 -5.74 -15.81
C ARG A 232 -7.10 -6.46 -15.58
N TYR A 233 -7.92 -6.71 -16.60
CA TYR A 233 -9.28 -7.26 -16.45
C TYR A 233 -9.44 -8.47 -15.50
N LEU A 234 -8.44 -9.35 -15.44
CA LEU A 234 -8.43 -10.55 -14.60
C LEU A 234 -7.74 -10.37 -13.25
N GLY A 235 -7.47 -9.11 -12.87
CA GLY A 235 -6.55 -8.76 -11.81
C GLY A 235 -5.12 -8.74 -12.32
N GLY A 236 -4.22 -8.28 -11.47
CA GLY A 236 -2.80 -8.25 -11.78
C GLY A 236 -2.01 -7.33 -10.87
N TYR A 237 -0.68 -7.47 -10.93
CA TYR A 237 0.22 -6.62 -10.17
C TYR A 237 0.37 -5.26 -10.83
N HIS A 238 0.48 -4.25 -9.97
CA HIS A 238 0.59 -2.85 -10.30
C HIS A 238 1.58 -2.19 -9.36
N THR A 239 2.34 -1.22 -9.86
CA THR A 239 3.17 -0.35 -9.03
C THR A 239 3.05 1.07 -9.54
N ARG A 240 2.60 1.96 -8.67
CA ARG A 240 2.70 3.41 -8.88
C ARG A 240 4.09 3.86 -8.47
N LEU A 241 4.73 4.68 -9.30
CA LEU A 241 6.09 5.16 -9.05
C LEU A 241 6.11 6.69 -8.99
N PHE A 242 6.91 7.24 -8.07
CA PHE A 242 7.05 8.67 -7.86
C PHE A 242 8.52 9.04 -7.69
N GLU A 243 9.01 10.03 -8.45
CA GLU A 243 10.37 10.57 -8.28
C GLU A 243 10.36 11.76 -7.32
N LEU A 244 11.00 11.63 -6.16
CA LEU A 244 11.06 12.68 -5.14
C LEU A 244 12.12 13.74 -5.45
N ASN A 245 12.08 14.87 -4.74
CA ASN A 245 13.04 15.96 -4.99
C ASN A 245 14.52 15.60 -4.77
N ASN A 246 14.78 14.57 -3.97
CA ASN A 246 16.11 14.12 -3.62
C ASN A 246 16.69 13.17 -4.69
N GLY A 247 15.90 12.84 -5.70
CA GLY A 247 16.22 11.90 -6.78
C GLY A 247 15.80 10.46 -6.49
N ASP A 248 15.46 10.13 -5.24
CA ASP A 248 14.98 8.79 -4.91
C ASP A 248 13.60 8.55 -5.52
N VAL A 249 13.29 7.27 -5.74
CA VAL A 249 11.99 6.84 -6.25
C VAL A 249 11.27 6.11 -5.13
N VAL A 250 9.98 6.36 -4.97
CA VAL A 250 9.12 5.57 -4.08
C VAL A 250 8.00 4.93 -4.88
N GLY A 251 7.44 3.84 -4.37
CA GLY A 251 6.32 3.19 -5.03
C GLY A 251 5.32 2.54 -4.08
N GLY A 252 4.09 2.42 -4.57
CA GLY A 252 3.01 1.66 -3.94
C GLY A 252 2.66 0.47 -4.82
N ALA A 253 3.25 -0.69 -4.53
CA ALA A 253 2.96 -1.93 -5.21
C ALA A 253 1.75 -2.64 -4.59
N HIS A 254 0.87 -3.14 -5.44
CA HIS A 254 -0.32 -3.89 -5.05
C HIS A 254 -0.71 -4.88 -6.14
N HIS A 255 -1.45 -5.90 -5.75
CA HIS A 255 -2.25 -6.72 -6.65
C HIS A 255 -3.69 -6.18 -6.65
N ASP A 256 -4.28 -6.07 -7.84
CA ASP A 256 -5.69 -5.76 -8.02
C ASP A 256 -6.49 -7.05 -8.24
N ASP A 257 -7.67 -7.13 -7.63
CA ASP A 257 -8.64 -8.17 -7.94
C ASP A 257 -9.17 -8.05 -9.39
N PRO A 258 -9.84 -9.10 -9.92
CA PRO A 258 -10.53 -9.00 -11.20
C PRO A 258 -11.53 -7.85 -11.22
N PHE A 259 -11.71 -7.27 -12.40
CA PHE A 259 -12.57 -6.13 -12.68
C PHE A 259 -13.84 -6.06 -11.77
N PRO A 260 -14.07 -4.95 -11.03
CA PRO A 260 -13.68 -3.56 -11.34
C PRO A 260 -12.32 -3.05 -10.83
N HIS A 261 -11.45 -3.92 -10.31
CA HIS A 261 -10.13 -3.62 -9.74
C HIS A 261 -10.21 -2.88 -8.40
N GLU A 262 -10.02 -3.64 -7.34
CA GLU A 262 -9.71 -3.17 -6.00
C GLU A 262 -8.39 -3.82 -5.55
N ALA A 263 -7.50 -3.03 -4.94
CA ALA A 263 -6.28 -3.57 -4.36
C ALA A 263 -6.63 -4.59 -3.26
N ASP A 264 -6.13 -5.82 -3.38
CA ASP A 264 -6.43 -6.93 -2.47
C ASP A 264 -5.19 -7.50 -1.74
N GLU A 265 -3.98 -7.07 -2.12
CA GLU A 265 -2.70 -7.52 -1.54
C GLU A 265 -1.59 -6.48 -1.78
N PHE A 266 -0.81 -6.10 -0.75
CA PHE A 266 0.34 -5.18 -0.90
C PHE A 266 1.69 -5.90 -0.70
N GLU A 267 1.85 -6.66 0.39
CA GLU A 267 3.11 -7.36 0.74
C GLU A 267 3.65 -8.25 -0.38
N THR A 268 2.82 -9.16 -0.91
CA THR A 268 3.27 -10.05 -2.00
C THR A 268 3.61 -9.25 -3.26
N ALA A 269 2.93 -8.13 -3.51
CA ALA A 269 3.20 -7.29 -4.68
C ALA A 269 4.52 -6.53 -4.53
N GLU A 270 4.83 -6.05 -3.32
CA GLU A 270 6.12 -5.49 -2.97
C GLU A 270 7.25 -6.47 -3.22
N ASP A 271 7.14 -7.69 -2.68
CA ASP A 271 8.12 -8.77 -2.86
C ASP A 271 8.37 -9.05 -4.35
N VAL A 272 7.30 -9.21 -5.14
CA VAL A 272 7.39 -9.47 -6.59
C VAL A 272 8.20 -8.39 -7.30
N VAL A 273 7.99 -7.11 -6.96
CA VAL A 273 8.70 -6.01 -7.60
C VAL A 273 10.14 -5.93 -7.11
N ALA A 274 10.38 -6.15 -5.82
CA ALA A 274 11.71 -6.15 -5.22
C ALA A 274 12.61 -7.26 -5.81
N GLU A 275 12.06 -8.45 -6.07
CA GLU A 275 12.77 -9.58 -6.69
C GLU A 275 13.41 -9.23 -8.05
N PHE A 276 12.86 -8.27 -8.80
CA PHE A 276 13.42 -7.82 -10.08
C PHE A 276 14.82 -7.20 -9.93
N PHE A 277 15.15 -6.72 -8.73
CA PHE A 277 16.40 -6.06 -8.41
C PHE A 277 17.38 -6.99 -7.67
N ASP A 278 16.89 -7.98 -6.93
CA ASP A 278 17.69 -8.85 -6.06
C ASP A 278 18.69 -9.73 -6.83
N GLY A 279 18.36 -10.07 -8.09
CA GLY A 279 19.22 -10.90 -8.95
C GLY A 279 20.53 -10.25 -9.41
N ASN A 280 20.75 -8.95 -9.16
CA ASN A 280 21.94 -8.21 -9.62
C ASN A 280 22.62 -7.43 -8.49
N VAL A 281 23.15 -8.15 -7.51
CA VAL A 281 23.81 -7.63 -6.30
C VAL A 281 25.00 -6.67 -6.55
N ASN A 282 25.57 -6.68 -7.76
CA ASN A 282 26.64 -5.73 -8.13
C ASN A 282 26.09 -4.36 -8.58
N ASN A 283 24.78 -4.25 -8.72
CA ASN A 283 24.09 -3.11 -9.32
C ASN A 283 22.94 -2.60 -8.44
N TRP A 284 22.36 -3.49 -7.64
CA TRP A 284 21.25 -3.24 -6.72
C TRP A 284 21.45 -4.07 -5.46
N TRP A 285 21.08 -3.55 -4.31
CA TRP A 285 21.04 -4.30 -3.06
C TRP A 285 19.66 -4.14 -2.44
N VAL A 286 18.96 -5.25 -2.22
CA VAL A 286 17.59 -5.27 -1.73
C VAL A 286 17.58 -5.56 -0.23
N LEU A 287 16.84 -4.74 0.51
CA LEU A 287 16.60 -4.89 1.94
C LEU A 287 15.09 -4.88 2.16
N TYR A 288 14.53 -6.09 2.22
CA TYR A 288 13.11 -6.29 2.53
C TYR A 288 12.77 -5.72 3.91
N ASP A 289 11.61 -5.08 4.01
CA ASP A 289 11.00 -4.55 5.23
C ASP A 289 11.98 -3.68 6.05
N HIS A 290 12.79 -2.88 5.34
CA HIS A 290 13.89 -2.19 5.98
C HIS A 290 13.47 -0.85 6.59
N ARG A 291 12.55 -0.16 5.94
CA ARG A 291 12.18 1.20 6.31
C ARG A 291 10.77 1.26 6.86
N GLU A 292 10.68 1.40 8.17
CA GLU A 292 9.42 1.64 8.86
C GLU A 292 8.78 2.97 8.40
N LEU A 293 7.65 2.86 7.72
CA LEU A 293 6.81 3.97 7.29
C LEU A 293 5.55 4.12 8.14
N ASP A 294 5.30 3.27 9.15
CA ASP A 294 4.14 3.34 10.05
C ASP A 294 2.80 3.46 9.27
N ASN A 295 2.70 2.79 8.12
CA ASN A 295 1.56 2.85 7.21
C ASN A 295 0.82 1.51 7.12
N GLU A 296 0.74 0.79 8.24
CA GLU A 296 0.05 -0.51 8.32
C GLU A 296 -1.39 -0.39 7.78
N VAL A 297 -1.76 -1.27 6.86
CA VAL A 297 -3.12 -1.40 6.32
C VAL A 297 -3.58 -2.82 6.58
N GLY A 298 -4.71 -2.97 7.27
CA GLY A 298 -5.24 -4.31 7.53
C GLY A 298 -6.51 -4.29 8.35
N THR A 299 -7.05 -5.50 8.55
CA THR A 299 -8.15 -5.69 9.48
C THR A 299 -7.59 -5.88 10.89
N PRO A 300 -8.05 -5.13 11.91
CA PRO A 300 -7.58 -5.31 13.27
C PRO A 300 -7.68 -6.78 13.72
N ASN A 301 -6.58 -7.30 14.27
CA ASN A 301 -6.42 -8.69 14.71
C ASN A 301 -6.36 -9.74 13.56
N SER A 302 -6.05 -9.32 12.34
CA SER A 302 -5.65 -10.18 11.23
C SER A 302 -4.24 -9.82 10.79
N GLU A 303 -3.60 -10.68 10.00
CA GLU A 303 -2.37 -10.32 9.29
C GLU A 303 -2.66 -9.09 8.41
N PRO A 304 -1.84 -8.03 8.51
CA PRO A 304 -2.07 -6.84 7.71
C PRO A 304 -1.82 -7.14 6.23
N TRP A 305 -2.47 -6.37 5.36
CA TRP A 305 -2.25 -6.41 3.92
C TRP A 305 -1.02 -5.60 3.50
N ASN A 306 -0.65 -4.60 4.32
CA ASN A 306 0.60 -3.84 4.30
C ASN A 306 1.11 -3.74 5.75
N ASP A 307 2.32 -4.19 6.05
CA ASP A 307 2.85 -4.35 7.41
C ASP A 307 3.34 -3.04 8.07
N GLY A 308 3.42 -1.97 7.27
CA GLY A 308 3.85 -0.66 7.73
C GLY A 308 5.31 -0.34 7.43
N GLU A 309 6.02 -1.23 6.76
CA GLU A 309 7.40 -1.11 6.36
C GLU A 309 7.50 -0.99 4.83
N ALA A 310 8.70 -0.70 4.34
CA ALA A 310 8.99 -0.61 2.92
C ALA A 310 10.32 -1.27 2.60
N THR A 311 10.32 -2.06 1.54
CA THR A 311 11.50 -2.65 0.94
C THR A 311 12.35 -1.56 0.32
N CYS A 312 13.60 -1.48 0.77
CA CYS A 312 14.58 -0.51 0.31
C CYS A 312 15.54 -1.14 -0.70
N ILE A 313 15.63 -0.53 -1.88
CA ILE A 313 16.41 -1.03 -3.01
C ILE A 313 17.52 -0.02 -3.31
N TYR A 314 18.73 -0.32 -2.86
CA TYR A 314 19.89 0.56 -2.96
C TYR A 314 20.63 0.37 -4.29
N LYS A 315 20.90 1.46 -5.01
CA LYS A 315 21.76 1.43 -6.19
C LYS A 315 23.24 1.36 -5.81
N VAL A 316 23.90 0.23 -6.10
CA VAL A 316 25.33 0.02 -5.77
C VAL A 316 26.25 0.81 -6.69
N GLY A 317 27.29 1.43 -6.13
CA GLY A 317 28.32 2.17 -6.87
C GLY A 317 27.89 3.56 -7.37
N SER A 318 26.94 4.18 -6.68
CA SER A 318 26.32 5.48 -7.03
C SER A 318 27.11 6.70 -6.55
#